data_AF-A0A815V127-F1
#
_entry.id   AF-A0A815V127-F1
#
_cell.length_a   1.000
_cell.length_b   1.000
_cell.length_c   1.000
_cell.angle_alpha   90.00
_cell.angle_beta   90.00
_cell.angle_gamma   90.00
#
_symmetry.space_group_name_H-M   'P 1'
#
loop_
_entity.id
_entity.type
_entity.pdbx_description
1 polymer ?
#
loop_
_entity_poly.entity_id
_entity_poly.type
_entity_poly.pdbx_seq_one_letter_code
_entity_poly.pdbx_strand_id
1 'polypeptide(L)' 'MQMQCERNNPCLSLPCLNQGVCQANWNQTDTWFTCRCIGTYTGNRCETSMLNPCGGL' A
#
# COMPACT_ATOMS: atom_id res chain seq x y z
N MET A 1 16.17 15.33 18.91
CA MET A 1 16.72 14.63 17.75
C MET A 1 16.00 13.29 17.64
N GLN A 2 14.89 13.21 16.90
CA GLN A 2 14.22 11.92 16.72
C GLN A 2 14.77 11.25 15.45
N MET A 3 15.75 10.38 15.69
CA MET A 3 16.29 9.45 14.71
C MET A 3 15.23 8.38 14.44
N GLN A 4 14.42 8.58 13.39
CA GLN A 4 13.41 7.59 12.98
C GLN A 4 14.05 6.54 12.05
N CYS A 5 15.17 5.94 12.46
CA CYS A 5 15.79 4.80 11.75
C CYS A 5 15.26 3.44 12.22
N GLU A 6 14.67 3.35 13.42
CA GLU A 6 14.16 2.09 13.98
C GLU A 6 12.64 1.91 13.79
N ARG A 7 11.95 2.94 13.28
CA ARG A 7 10.53 2.81 12.92
C ARG A 7 10.46 1.99 11.64
N ASN A 8 10.22 0.69 11.79
CA ASN A 8 10.13 -0.26 10.70
C ASN A 8 9.15 0.26 9.64
N ASN A 9 9.68 0.80 8.54
CA ASN A 9 8.84 1.37 7.49
C ASN A 9 8.11 0.21 6.79
N PRO A 10 6.77 0.10 6.95
CA PRO A 10 6.02 -1.03 6.42
C PRO A 10 6.02 -1.08 4.88
N CYS A 11 6.42 0.01 4.21
CA CYS A 11 6.58 0.04 2.76
C CYS A 11 7.88 -0.60 2.25
N LEU A 12 8.88 -0.87 3.11
CA LEU A 12 10.13 -1.51 2.69
C LEU A 12 9.93 -2.93 2.17
N SER A 13 8.91 -3.64 2.68
CA SER A 13 8.52 -4.96 2.20
C SER A 13 7.74 -4.92 0.88
N LEU A 14 7.59 -3.74 0.26
CA LEU A 14 6.83 -3.51 -0.97
C LEU A 14 5.44 -4.18 -0.93
N PRO A 15 4.58 -3.86 0.06
CA PRO A 15 3.33 -4.56 0.22
C PRO A 15 2.33 -4.27 -0.92
N CYS A 16 2.39 -3.10 -1.55
CA CYS A 16 1.50 -2.72 -2.63
C CYS A 16 1.91 -3.36 -3.97
N LEU A 17 0.98 -4.06 -4.61
CA LEU A 17 1.14 -4.72 -5.89
C LEU A 17 0.72 -3.80 -7.05
N ASN A 18 0.96 -4.24 -8.29
CA ASN A 18 0.52 -3.55 -9.51
C ASN A 18 0.93 -2.07 -9.58
N GLN A 19 2.14 -1.76 -9.14
CA GLN A 19 2.69 -0.40 -9.10
C GLN A 19 1.90 0.55 -8.17
N GLY A 20 1.14 0.01 -7.22
CA GLY A 20 0.46 0.79 -6.18
C GLY A 20 1.45 1.63 -5.36
N VAL A 21 1.06 2.86 -5.03
CA VAL A 21 1.89 3.76 -4.22
C VAL A 21 1.71 3.40 -2.75
N CYS A 22 2.79 2.96 -2.10
CA CYS A 22 2.77 2.69 -0.66
C CYS A 22 2.95 3.96 0.16
N GLN A 23 2.09 4.17 1.14
CA GLN A 23 2.20 5.25 2.11
C GLN A 23 2.35 4.64 3.51
N ALA A 24 3.49 4.91 4.14
CA ALA A 24 3.73 4.54 5.52
C ALA A 24 3.04 5.56 6.43
N ASN A 25 2.26 5.05 7.37
CA ASN A 25 1.58 5.84 8.38
C ASN A 25 1.98 5.33 9.74
N TRP A 26 2.01 6.22 10.72
CA TRP A 26 2.43 5.87 12.04
C TRP A 26 1.90 6.82 13.10
N ASN A 27 1.76 6.30 14.32
CA ASN A 27 1.45 7.09 15.50
C ASN A 27 2.51 6.82 16.61
N GLN A 28 2.23 7.13 17.86
CA GLN A 28 3.18 6.91 18.96
C GLN A 28 3.37 5.43 19.32
N THR A 29 2.41 4.57 19.00
CA THR A 29 2.31 3.17 19.44
C THR A 29 2.35 2.16 18.28
N ASP A 30 1.95 2.55 17.08
CA ASP A 30 1.71 1.68 15.93
C ASP A 30 2.22 2.27 14.62
N THR A 31 2.49 1.36 13.67
CA THR A 31 2.86 1.65 12.28
C THR A 31 2.02 0.80 11.36
N TRP A 32 1.43 1.41 10.34
CA TRP A 32 0.66 0.71 9.31
C TRP A 32 0.97 1.29 7.94
N PHE A 33 0.57 0.57 6.88
CA PHE A 33 0.68 1.06 5.51
C PHE A 33 -0.69 1.20 4.88
N THR A 34 -0.78 2.09 3.90
CA THR A 34 -1.94 2.21 3.00
C THR A 34 -1.43 2.20 1.58
N CYS A 35 -2.10 1.44 0.70
CA CYS A 35 -1.78 1.40 -0.71
C CYS A 35 -2.74 2.30 -1.49
N ARG A 36 -2.19 3.21 -2.29
CA ARG A 36 -2.95 3.95 -3.29
C ARG A 36 -2.82 3.26 -4.63
N CYS A 37 -3.91 2.63 -5.07
CA CYS A 37 -3.93 1.90 -6.33
C CYS A 37 -4.00 2.86 -7.52
N ILE A 38 -3.39 2.44 -8.63
CA ILE A 38 -3.37 3.21 -9.89
C ILE A 38 -4.40 2.60 -10.84
N GLY A 39 -5.09 3.43 -11.63
CA GLY A 39 -6.01 2.95 -12.67
C GLY A 39 -7.18 2.15 -12.11
N THR A 40 -7.36 0.93 -12.61
CA THR A 40 -8.46 0.02 -12.25
C THR A 40 -8.06 -1.02 -11.20
N TYR A 41 -6.87 -0.92 -10.58
CA TYR A 41 -6.50 -1.84 -9.52
C TYR A 41 -7.19 -1.49 -8.20
N THR A 42 -7.61 -2.50 -7.44
CA THR A 42 -8.33 -2.37 -6.16
C THR A 42 -7.87 -3.45 -5.17
N GLY A 43 -8.39 -3.39 -3.95
CA GLY A 43 -7.94 -4.22 -2.82
C GLY A 43 -6.97 -3.49 -1.91
N ASN A 44 -6.72 -4.05 -0.72
CA ASN A 44 -5.89 -3.42 0.31
C ASN A 44 -4.42 -3.26 -0.13
N ARG A 45 -3.99 -4.12 -1.05
CA ARG A 45 -2.64 -4.15 -1.61
C ARG A 45 -2.65 -3.90 -3.11
N CYS A 46 -3.76 -3.41 -3.68
CA CYS A 46 -3.92 -3.27 -5.13
C CYS A 46 -3.74 -4.61 -5.88
N GLU A 47 -4.09 -5.72 -5.23
CA GLU A 47 -3.94 -7.08 -5.74
C GLU A 47 -4.98 -7.44 -6.81
N THR A 48 -6.11 -6.76 -6.82
CA THR A 48 -7.23 -7.04 -7.71
C THR A 48 -7.20 -6.11 -8.90
N SER A 49 -7.25 -6.65 -10.12
CA SER A 49 -7.39 -5.85 -11.34
C SER A 49 -8.86 -5.78 -11.77
N MET A 50 -9.46 -4.59 -11.72
CA MET A 50 -10.79 -4.32 -12.28
C MET A 50 -10.69 -3.79 -13.71
N LEU A 51 -9.78 -4.34 -14.53
CA LEU A 51 -9.69 -4.03 -15.97
C LEU A 51 -10.98 -4.36 -16.75
N ASN A 52 -12.01 -4.87 -16.06
CA ASN A 52 -13.35 -4.95 -16.58
C ASN A 52 -14.33 -4.66 -15.43
N PRO A 53 -15.05 -3.52 -15.41
CA PRO A 53 -16.03 -3.22 -14.36
C PRO A 53 -17.22 -4.19 -14.35
N CYS A 54 -17.29 -5.11 -15.32
CA CYS A 54 -18.02 -6.36 -15.26
C CYS A 54 -17.00 -7.49 -15.47
N GLY A 55 -16.79 -8.35 -14.48
CA GLY A 55 -15.73 -9.38 -14.51
C GLY A 55 -15.61 -10.11 -15.86
N GLY A 56 -14.36 -10.23 -16.31
CA GLY A 56 -13.90 -10.98 -17.49
C GLY A 56 -14.97 -11.57 -18.42
N LEU A 57 -15.11 -10.95 -19.60
CA LEU A 57 -15.54 -11.65 -20.81
C LEU A 57 -14.31 -12.24 -21.51
#